data_AF-A0A0G4H8A9-F1
#
_entry.id   AF-A0A0G4H8A9-F1
#
_cell.length_a   1.000
_cell.length_b   1.000
_cell.length_c   1.000
_cell.angle_alpha   90.00
_cell.angle_beta   90.00
_cell.angle_gamma   90.00
#
_symmetry.space_group_name_H-M   'P 1'
#
loop_
_entity.id
_entity.type
_entity.pdbx_description
1 polymer ?
#
loop_
_entity_poly.entity_id
_entity_poly.type
_entity_poly.pdbx_seq_one_letter_code
_entity_poly.pdbx_strand_id
1 'polypeptide(L)'
;MAECPDNPSWPFYAAKVLLRDDKRSAKAVTYLRRAVELDPTNECASYWLAFSSGEADGVDKAPSSYVQKLFDGYAHSFESHLVGKLHYQTPQLVCQVLRENGPLLSPPEPLDVLDLGCGAGLACRALRSSDMMECLGASRLTLVDVDLSEKMLREADAKGGYDALIHGDIVEVLKRWPDVDICLPAAAVRPPLPPSFHLIVACDVCVYRQPWKPLRVHLSSAARGGAAHLLD
;
A
#
# COMPACT_ATOMS: atom_id res chain seq x y z
N MET A 1 -8.43 31.57 28.91
CA MET A 1 -7.50 30.45 28.65
C MET A 1 -8.35 29.20 28.52
N ALA A 2 -8.46 28.61 27.33
CA ALA A 2 -9.20 27.36 27.18
C ALA A 2 -8.45 26.27 27.97
N GLU A 3 -9.18 25.52 28.80
CA GLU A 3 -8.62 24.45 29.62
C GLU A 3 -7.93 23.40 28.72
N CYS A 4 -6.75 22.97 29.17
CA CYS A 4 -5.99 21.88 28.57
C CYS A 4 -6.87 20.62 28.61
N PRO A 5 -7.26 20.01 27.47
CA PRO A 5 -8.10 18.82 27.49
C PRO A 5 -7.42 17.69 28.28
N ASP A 6 -8.17 16.96 29.10
CA ASP A 6 -7.67 15.83 29.92
C ASP A 6 -7.10 14.65 29.10
N ASN A 7 -7.16 14.72 27.77
CA ASN A 7 -6.62 13.71 26.88
C ASN A 7 -5.14 14.02 26.54
N PRO A 8 -4.16 13.20 26.96
CA PRO A 8 -2.74 13.44 26.69
C PRO A 8 -2.39 13.51 25.19
N SER A 9 -3.29 13.03 24.30
CA SER A 9 -3.13 13.11 22.84
C SER A 9 -3.57 14.44 22.22
N TRP A 10 -4.20 15.36 22.96
CA TRP A 10 -4.70 16.62 22.40
C TRP A 10 -3.64 17.44 21.64
N PRO A 11 -2.36 17.51 22.06
CA PRO A 11 -1.37 18.28 21.31
C PRO A 11 -1.12 17.65 19.95
N PHE A 12 -1.09 16.32 19.86
CA PHE A 12 -0.95 15.62 18.59
C PHE A 12 -2.13 15.91 17.66
N TYR A 13 -3.37 15.92 18.16
CA TYR A 13 -4.53 16.27 17.34
C TYR A 13 -4.51 17.73 16.88
N ALA A 14 -4.12 18.67 17.75
CA ALA A 14 -3.98 20.08 17.40
C ALA A 14 -2.91 20.28 16.32
N ALA A 15 -1.77 19.61 16.43
CA ALA A 15 -0.74 19.60 15.40
C ALA A 15 -1.27 19.08 14.07
N LYS A 16 -2.00 17.96 14.05
CA LYS A 16 -2.55 17.38 12.81
C LYS A 16 -3.47 18.33 12.06
N VAL A 17 -4.26 19.16 12.76
CA VAL A 17 -5.10 20.17 12.11
C VAL A 17 -4.25 21.20 11.40
N LEU A 18 -3.23 21.74 12.07
CA LEU A 18 -2.32 22.74 11.50
C LEU A 18 -1.50 22.20 10.32
N LEU A 19 -1.08 20.93 10.40
CA LEU A 19 -0.34 20.26 9.34
C LEU A 19 -1.17 20.00 8.08
N ARG A 20 -2.50 20.20 8.09
CA ARG A 20 -3.30 20.10 6.85
C ARG A 20 -2.96 21.22 5.88
N ASP A 21 -2.77 22.42 6.41
CA ASP A 21 -2.56 23.63 5.62
C ASP A 21 -1.07 23.90 5.39
N ASP A 22 -0.25 23.73 6.43
CA ASP A 22 1.20 23.95 6.35
C ASP A 22 1.96 22.83 7.08
N LYS A 23 2.62 21.99 6.28
CA LYS A 23 3.43 20.86 6.75
C LYS A 23 4.67 21.28 7.56
N ARG A 24 5.04 22.56 7.54
CA ARG A 24 6.18 23.12 8.29
C ARG A 24 5.75 24.17 9.32
N SER A 25 4.48 24.13 9.73
CA SER A 25 3.94 25.07 10.70
C SER A 25 4.73 25.03 12.02
N ALA A 26 5.35 26.15 12.39
CA ALA A 26 6.07 26.28 13.67
C ALA A 26 5.16 26.03 14.88
N LYS A 27 3.87 26.37 14.76
CA LYS A 27 2.85 26.05 15.78
C LYS A 27 2.61 24.54 15.86
N ALA A 28 2.54 23.84 14.73
CA ALA A 28 2.44 22.38 14.73
C ALA A 28 3.67 21.74 15.38
N VAL A 29 4.89 22.20 15.06
CA VAL A 29 6.13 21.74 15.69
C VAL A 29 6.08 21.89 17.21
N THR A 30 5.58 23.01 17.73
CA THR A 30 5.43 23.24 19.18
C THR A 30 4.50 22.19 19.81
N TYR A 31 3.35 21.93 19.20
CA TYR A 31 2.43 20.91 19.70
C TYR A 31 2.96 19.48 19.56
N LEU A 32 3.75 19.19 18.51
CA LEU A 32 4.38 17.90 18.32
C LEU A 32 5.46 17.62 19.36
N ARG A 33 6.29 18.63 19.70
CA ARG A 33 7.23 18.51 20.84
C ARG A 33 6.49 18.17 22.12
N ARG A 34 5.38 18.88 22.39
CA ARG A 34 4.55 18.61 23.57
C ARG A 34 3.93 17.20 23.54
N ALA A 35 3.49 16.73 22.36
CA ALA A 35 2.95 15.38 22.21
C ALA A 35 4.01 14.31 22.51
N VAL A 36 5.24 14.48 22.02
CA VAL A 36 6.36 13.57 22.27
C VAL A 36 6.80 13.60 23.75
N GLU A 37 6.76 14.76 24.40
CA GLU A 37 7.03 14.86 25.85
C GLU A 37 6.00 14.09 26.70
N LEU A 38 4.72 14.16 26.31
CA LEU A 38 3.63 13.50 27.03
C LEU A 38 3.57 12.00 26.74
N ASP A 39 3.90 11.60 25.52
CA ASP A 39 3.97 10.21 25.08
C ASP A 39 5.18 10.00 24.14
N PRO A 40 6.35 9.65 24.71
CA PRO A 40 7.56 9.38 23.93
C PRO A 40 7.43 8.16 23.00
N THR A 41 6.43 7.31 23.22
CA THR A 41 6.17 6.12 22.39
C THR A 41 5.30 6.41 21.17
N ASN A 42 4.79 7.65 21.03
CA ASN A 42 4.00 8.08 19.90
C ASN A 42 4.88 8.29 18.66
N GLU A 43 5.15 7.20 17.93
CA GLU A 43 5.93 7.21 16.69
C GLU A 43 5.40 8.20 15.65
N CYS A 44 4.08 8.43 15.62
CA CYS A 44 3.46 9.38 14.68
C CYS A 44 3.83 10.82 15.03
N ALA A 45 3.79 11.18 16.33
CA ALA A 45 4.18 12.50 16.79
C ALA A 45 5.67 12.74 16.58
N SER A 46 6.52 11.75 16.87
CA SER A 46 7.97 11.81 16.63
C SER A 46 8.29 11.96 15.13
N TYR A 47 7.61 11.19 14.27
CA TYR A 47 7.74 11.30 12.82
C TYR A 47 7.39 12.71 12.31
N TRP A 48 6.19 13.19 12.66
CA TRP A 48 5.74 14.51 12.22
C TRP A 48 6.59 15.64 12.80
N LEU A 49 7.13 15.47 14.02
CA LEU A 49 8.04 16.44 14.62
C LEU A 49 9.30 16.59 13.77
N ALA A 50 10.01 15.49 13.52
CA ALA A 50 11.23 15.48 12.72
C ALA A 50 10.99 16.00 11.30
N PHE A 51 9.91 15.56 10.65
CA PHE A 51 9.54 16.03 9.32
C PHE A 51 9.26 17.55 9.29
N SER A 52 8.48 18.05 10.25
CA SER A 52 8.01 19.44 10.26
C SER A 52 9.07 20.42 10.78
N SER A 53 10.00 19.95 11.64
CA SER A 53 11.12 20.75 12.15
C SER A 53 12.25 20.92 11.13
N GLY A 54 12.25 20.11 10.07
CA GLY A 54 13.36 20.07 9.12
C GLY A 54 14.60 19.35 9.66
N GLU A 55 14.48 18.66 10.81
CA GLU A 55 15.45 17.68 11.31
C GLU A 55 15.32 16.42 10.43
N ALA A 56 15.73 16.56 9.16
CA ALA A 56 15.49 15.60 8.08
C ALA A 56 16.49 14.43 8.06
N ASP A 57 17.46 14.40 8.97
CA ASP A 57 18.42 13.30 9.05
C ASP A 57 17.75 12.09 9.72
N GLY A 58 17.13 11.22 8.92
CA GLY A 58 16.76 9.87 9.34
C GLY A 58 15.27 9.50 9.29
N VAL A 59 14.42 10.30 8.66
CA VAL A 59 12.98 9.99 8.55
C VAL A 59 12.56 9.82 7.09
N ASP A 60 12.97 8.69 6.50
CA ASP A 60 12.68 8.35 5.10
C ASP A 60 11.24 7.88 4.88
N LYS A 61 10.58 7.35 5.92
CA LYS A 61 9.24 6.73 5.82
C LYS A 61 8.40 6.99 7.07
N ALA A 62 7.10 7.17 6.89
CA ALA A 62 6.15 7.19 8.00
C ALA A 62 6.08 5.82 8.72
N PRO A 63 5.88 5.78 10.05
CA PRO A 63 5.72 4.54 10.79
C PRO A 63 4.60 3.67 10.20
N SER A 64 4.81 2.36 10.09
CA SER A 64 3.79 1.47 9.54
C SER A 64 2.49 1.51 10.36
N SER A 65 2.60 1.64 11.69
CA SER A 65 1.48 1.80 12.60
C SER A 65 0.62 3.05 12.31
N TYR A 66 1.25 4.14 11.86
CA TYR A 66 0.56 5.37 11.43
C TYR A 66 -0.20 5.15 10.14
N VAL A 67 0.48 4.58 9.13
CA VAL A 67 -0.05 4.34 7.80
C VAL A 67 -1.25 3.38 7.88
N GLN A 68 -1.12 2.30 8.64
CA GLN A 68 -2.21 1.36 8.91
C GLN A 68 -3.43 2.06 9.50
N LYS A 69 -3.26 2.82 10.60
CA LYS A 69 -4.37 3.53 11.26
C LYS A 69 -5.05 4.54 10.33
N LEU A 70 -4.29 5.21 9.47
CA LEU A 70 -4.81 6.15 8.49
C LEU A 70 -5.72 5.45 7.49
N PHE A 71 -5.25 4.37 6.87
CA PHE A 71 -6.02 3.64 5.87
C PHE A 71 -7.18 2.84 6.49
N ASP A 72 -7.01 2.27 7.69
CA ASP A 72 -8.11 1.65 8.43
C ASP A 72 -9.22 2.64 8.79
N GLY A 73 -8.88 3.90 9.05
CA GLY A 73 -9.87 4.96 9.30
C GLY A 73 -10.59 5.41 8.03
N TYR A 74 -10.02 5.14 6.86
CA TYR A 74 -10.47 5.66 5.57
C TYR A 74 -11.12 4.59 4.67
N ALA A 75 -10.88 3.31 4.94
CA ALA A 75 -11.27 2.13 4.14
C ALA A 75 -12.70 2.18 3.60
N HIS A 76 -13.70 2.36 4.48
CA HIS A 76 -15.12 2.38 4.08
C HIS A 76 -15.47 3.44 3.03
N SER A 77 -14.78 4.58 3.03
CA SER A 77 -15.01 5.68 2.07
C SER A 77 -13.99 5.73 0.94
N PHE A 78 -12.96 4.87 0.98
CA PHE A 78 -11.75 4.94 0.17
C PHE A 78 -12.06 4.97 -1.33
N GLU A 79 -12.72 3.92 -1.84
CA GLU A 79 -13.03 3.82 -3.26
C GLU A 79 -13.96 4.94 -3.73
N SER A 80 -15.02 5.24 -2.98
CA SER A 80 -16.00 6.27 -3.36
C SER A 80 -15.37 7.66 -3.47
N HIS A 81 -14.40 7.96 -2.61
CA HIS A 81 -13.66 9.21 -2.66
C HIS A 81 -12.65 9.21 -3.82
N LEU A 82 -11.85 8.14 -3.97
CA LEU A 82 -10.87 8.01 -5.05
C LEU A 82 -11.51 8.12 -6.44
N VAL A 83 -12.54 7.33 -6.69
CA VAL A 83 -13.20 7.29 -8.01
C VAL A 83 -14.13 8.50 -8.17
N GLY A 84 -14.95 8.79 -7.17
CA GLY A 84 -16.02 9.77 -7.28
C GLY A 84 -15.60 11.23 -7.15
N LYS A 85 -14.49 11.54 -6.45
CA LYS A 85 -14.03 12.93 -6.27
C LYS A 85 -12.64 13.18 -6.83
N LEU A 86 -11.73 12.21 -6.74
CA LEU A 86 -10.35 12.37 -7.21
C LEU A 86 -10.15 11.87 -8.64
N HIS A 87 -11.18 11.26 -9.26
CA HIS A 87 -11.12 10.71 -10.61
C HIS A 87 -9.90 9.82 -10.82
N TYR A 88 -9.60 8.99 -9.83
CA TYR A 88 -8.43 8.13 -9.80
C TYR A 88 -8.42 7.11 -10.96
N GLN A 89 -7.29 7.01 -11.66
CA GLN A 89 -7.15 6.24 -12.89
C GLN A 89 -5.90 5.34 -12.94
N THR A 90 -5.11 5.25 -11.86
CA THR A 90 -3.84 4.51 -11.88
C THR A 90 -4.00 3.04 -12.29
N PRO A 91 -4.99 2.26 -11.82
CA PRO A 91 -5.21 0.89 -12.29
C PRO A 91 -5.41 0.80 -13.81
N GLN A 92 -6.13 1.76 -14.40
CA GLN A 92 -6.37 1.81 -15.84
C GLN A 92 -5.09 2.17 -16.60
N LEU A 93 -4.27 3.09 -16.07
CA LEU A 93 -2.98 3.45 -16.63
C LEU A 93 -1.99 2.28 -16.58
N VAL A 94 -1.93 1.56 -15.46
CA VAL A 94 -1.13 0.31 -15.36
C VAL A 94 -1.56 -0.69 -16.42
N CYS A 95 -2.88 -0.89 -16.58
CA CYS A 95 -3.39 -1.77 -17.64
C CYS A 95 -2.98 -1.28 -19.03
N GLN A 96 -3.07 0.03 -19.31
CA GLN A 96 -2.61 0.60 -20.58
C GLN A 96 -1.14 0.34 -20.85
N VAL A 97 -0.27 0.58 -19.87
CA VAL A 97 1.17 0.29 -19.96
C VAL A 97 1.42 -1.19 -20.27
N LEU A 98 0.68 -2.10 -19.63
CA LEU A 98 0.76 -3.54 -19.93
C LEU A 98 0.32 -3.85 -21.38
N ARG A 99 -0.72 -3.19 -21.89
CA ARG A 99 -1.14 -3.37 -23.30
C ARG A 99 -0.07 -2.90 -24.28
N GLU A 100 0.56 -1.76 -24.00
CA GLU A 100 1.56 -1.14 -24.88
C GLU A 100 2.88 -1.91 -24.93
N ASN A 101 3.25 -2.58 -23.83
CA ASN A 101 4.46 -3.40 -23.77
C ASN A 101 4.24 -4.85 -24.27
N GLY A 102 3.03 -5.13 -24.77
CA GLY A 102 2.67 -6.35 -25.48
C GLY A 102 2.33 -7.55 -24.58
N PRO A 103 1.56 -8.53 -25.10
CA PRO A 103 1.32 -9.79 -24.41
C PRO A 103 2.64 -10.48 -24.09
N LEU A 104 2.71 -11.14 -22.94
CA LEU A 104 3.78 -12.11 -22.68
C LEU A 104 3.72 -13.14 -23.81
N LEU A 105 4.76 -13.25 -24.64
CA LEU A 105 4.80 -14.23 -25.72
C LEU A 105 4.70 -15.65 -25.10
N SER A 106 3.57 -16.32 -25.29
CA SER A 106 3.19 -17.56 -24.57
C SER A 106 3.13 -17.34 -23.04
N PRO A 107 2.08 -16.67 -22.52
CA PRO A 107 1.97 -16.47 -21.09
C PRO A 107 1.88 -17.84 -20.38
N PRO A 108 2.55 -17.99 -19.24
CA PRO A 108 2.43 -19.19 -18.43
C PRO A 108 1.00 -19.30 -17.88
N GLU A 109 0.56 -20.54 -17.65
CA GLU A 109 -0.78 -20.83 -17.14
C GLU A 109 -0.69 -21.58 -15.80
N PRO A 110 -1.08 -20.97 -14.67
CA PRO A 110 -1.66 -19.63 -14.56
C PRO A 110 -0.60 -18.51 -14.66
N LEU A 111 -1.04 -17.31 -15.04
CA LEU A 111 -0.25 -16.09 -14.91
C LEU A 111 -0.26 -15.64 -13.44
N ASP A 112 0.84 -15.89 -12.73
CA ASP A 112 1.04 -15.43 -11.35
C ASP A 112 1.37 -13.93 -11.27
N VAL A 113 0.52 -13.16 -10.59
CA VAL A 113 0.62 -11.71 -10.41
C VAL A 113 0.61 -11.33 -8.93
N LEU A 114 1.50 -10.43 -8.53
CA LEU A 114 1.52 -9.80 -7.21
C LEU A 114 1.09 -8.34 -7.31
N ASP A 115 0.11 -7.95 -6.52
CA ASP A 115 -0.35 -6.57 -6.35
C ASP A 115 0.14 -5.98 -5.02
N LEU A 116 0.98 -4.95 -5.10
CA LEU A 116 1.56 -4.29 -3.95
C LEU A 116 0.68 -3.13 -3.51
N GLY A 117 -0.05 -3.33 -2.41
CA GLY A 117 -1.02 -2.40 -1.84
C GLY A 117 -2.31 -2.37 -2.64
N CYS A 118 -3.16 -3.39 -2.46
CA CYS A 118 -4.43 -3.54 -3.17
C CYS A 118 -5.41 -2.38 -2.94
N GLY A 119 -5.29 -1.69 -1.80
CA GLY A 119 -6.31 -0.79 -1.30
C GLY A 119 -7.67 -1.50 -1.27
N ALA A 120 -8.67 -0.89 -1.89
CA ALA A 120 -10.01 -1.49 -1.95
C ALA A 120 -10.24 -2.43 -3.15
N GLY A 121 -9.18 -2.89 -3.84
CA GLY A 121 -9.23 -3.91 -4.90
C GLY A 121 -9.48 -3.41 -6.33
N LEU A 122 -9.20 -2.13 -6.61
CA LEU A 122 -9.41 -1.57 -7.95
C LEU A 122 -8.46 -2.16 -9.01
N ALA A 123 -7.21 -2.47 -8.63
CA ALA A 123 -6.23 -3.09 -9.53
C ALA A 123 -6.66 -4.51 -9.95
N CYS A 124 -7.13 -5.33 -9.00
CA CYS A 124 -7.70 -6.64 -9.31
C CYS A 124 -8.82 -6.58 -10.34
N ARG A 125 -9.79 -5.67 -10.15
CA ARG A 125 -10.90 -5.48 -11.09
C ARG A 125 -10.42 -5.10 -12.50
N ALA A 126 -9.40 -4.26 -12.59
CA ALA A 126 -8.82 -3.84 -13.86
C ALA A 126 -8.03 -4.98 -14.54
N LEU A 127 -7.23 -5.74 -13.79
CA LEU A 127 -6.44 -6.86 -14.32
C LEU A 127 -7.30 -8.06 -14.74
N ARG A 128 -8.41 -8.31 -14.05
CA ARG A 128 -9.33 -9.42 -14.35
C ARG A 128 -10.41 -9.08 -15.38
N SER A 129 -10.43 -7.86 -15.92
CA SER A 129 -11.38 -7.53 -16.98
C SER A 129 -11.11 -8.39 -18.22
N SER A 130 -12.17 -8.77 -18.95
CA SER A 130 -12.05 -9.71 -20.06
C SER A 130 -11.08 -9.22 -21.15
N ASP A 131 -11.07 -7.92 -21.42
CA ASP A 131 -10.16 -7.27 -22.35
C ASP A 131 -8.69 -7.34 -21.88
N MET A 132 -8.44 -7.25 -20.57
CA MET A 132 -7.08 -7.40 -20.03
C MET A 132 -6.62 -8.85 -20.01
N MET A 133 -7.49 -9.80 -19.65
CA MET A 133 -7.17 -11.23 -19.72
C MET A 133 -6.82 -11.64 -21.17
N GLU A 134 -7.59 -11.18 -22.15
CA GLU A 134 -7.30 -11.38 -23.58
C GLU A 134 -5.99 -10.70 -23.99
N CYS A 135 -5.77 -9.45 -23.58
CA CYS A 135 -4.53 -8.72 -23.88
C CYS A 135 -3.28 -9.38 -23.28
N LEU A 136 -3.38 -9.98 -22.10
CA LEU A 136 -2.30 -10.71 -21.47
C LEU A 136 -2.11 -12.11 -22.08
N GLY A 137 -3.06 -12.57 -22.90
CA GLY A 137 -3.12 -13.92 -23.45
C GLY A 137 -3.37 -15.01 -22.40
N ALA A 138 -3.80 -14.64 -21.20
CA ALA A 138 -3.96 -15.55 -20.08
C ALA A 138 -5.41 -16.05 -20.00
N SER A 139 -5.57 -17.36 -19.86
CA SER A 139 -6.85 -18.03 -19.55
C SER A 139 -7.08 -18.16 -18.04
N ARG A 140 -6.00 -18.19 -17.24
CA ARG A 140 -6.06 -18.16 -15.78
C ARG A 140 -5.03 -17.22 -15.19
N LEU A 141 -5.46 -16.46 -14.19
CA LEU A 141 -4.62 -15.51 -13.47
C LEU A 141 -4.71 -15.81 -11.96
N THR A 142 -3.55 -16.06 -11.35
CA THR A 142 -3.39 -16.12 -9.89
C THR A 142 -3.05 -14.71 -9.42
N LEU A 143 -3.92 -14.06 -8.64
CA LEU A 143 -3.69 -12.73 -8.11
C LEU A 143 -3.50 -12.77 -6.61
N VAL A 144 -2.29 -12.45 -6.17
CA VAL A 144 -1.95 -12.30 -4.76
C VAL A 144 -1.79 -10.82 -4.46
N ASP A 145 -2.23 -10.37 -3.28
CA ASP A 145 -1.93 -9.03 -2.80
C ASP A 145 -1.03 -9.00 -1.56
N VAL A 146 -0.58 -7.78 -1.24
CA VAL A 146 -0.11 -7.42 0.10
C VAL A 146 -0.64 -6.02 0.44
N ASP A 147 -1.32 -5.87 1.58
CA ASP A 147 -1.69 -4.55 2.10
C ASP A 147 -1.42 -4.44 3.60
N LEU A 148 -1.09 -3.24 4.05
CA LEU A 148 -0.81 -2.94 5.44
C LEU A 148 -2.10 -2.73 6.26
N SER A 149 -3.21 -2.39 5.60
CA SER A 149 -4.50 -2.15 6.24
C SER A 149 -5.39 -3.39 6.15
N GLU A 150 -5.62 -4.04 7.28
CA GLU A 150 -6.55 -5.16 7.38
C GLU A 150 -7.96 -4.79 6.89
N LYS A 151 -8.40 -3.53 7.12
CA LYS A 151 -9.72 -3.10 6.62
C LYS A 151 -9.75 -2.90 5.12
N MET A 152 -8.65 -2.47 4.49
CA MET A 152 -8.55 -2.46 3.02
C MET A 152 -8.67 -3.88 2.46
N LEU A 153 -7.99 -4.85 3.07
CA LEU A 153 -8.11 -6.26 2.68
C LEU A 153 -9.54 -6.78 2.78
N ARG A 154 -10.28 -6.40 3.82
CA ARG A 154 -11.71 -6.77 3.95
C ARG A 154 -12.58 -6.13 2.86
N GLU A 155 -12.33 -4.87 2.51
CA GLU A 155 -13.02 -4.19 1.41
C GLU A 155 -12.71 -4.85 0.05
N ALA A 156 -11.47 -5.27 -0.17
CA ALA A 156 -11.06 -6.01 -1.37
C ALA A 156 -11.67 -7.42 -1.41
N ASP A 157 -11.64 -8.16 -0.30
CA ASP A 157 -12.23 -9.50 -0.14
C ASP A 157 -13.74 -9.50 -0.43
N ALA A 158 -14.46 -8.51 0.11
CA ALA A 158 -15.90 -8.35 -0.10
C ALA A 158 -16.29 -8.18 -1.58
N LYS A 159 -15.36 -7.68 -2.41
CA LYS A 159 -15.54 -7.54 -3.87
C LYS A 159 -15.05 -8.75 -4.64
N GLY A 160 -14.24 -9.59 -4.01
CA GLY A 160 -13.67 -10.81 -4.57
C GLY A 160 -12.61 -10.55 -5.65
N GLY A 161 -12.12 -11.65 -6.23
CA GLY A 161 -11.17 -11.65 -7.33
C GLY A 161 -9.70 -11.82 -6.92
N TYR A 162 -9.30 -11.56 -5.69
CA TYR A 162 -7.96 -12.01 -5.24
C TYR A 162 -7.99 -13.50 -4.88
N ASP A 163 -6.93 -14.23 -5.25
CA ASP A 163 -6.73 -15.63 -4.86
C ASP A 163 -6.09 -15.76 -3.47
N ALA A 164 -5.30 -14.76 -3.07
CA ALA A 164 -4.75 -14.65 -1.73
C ALA A 164 -4.57 -13.18 -1.34
N LEU A 165 -4.91 -12.89 -0.09
CA LEU A 165 -4.82 -11.56 0.52
C LEU A 165 -3.89 -11.62 1.74
N ILE A 166 -2.87 -10.76 1.81
CA ILE A 166 -1.81 -10.83 2.82
C ILE A 166 -1.73 -9.53 3.60
N HIS A 167 -1.91 -9.63 4.91
CA HIS A 167 -1.75 -8.49 5.82
C HIS A 167 -0.28 -8.32 6.22
N GLY A 168 0.32 -7.20 5.82
CA GLY A 168 1.65 -6.85 6.29
C GLY A 168 2.33 -5.70 5.57
N ASP A 169 3.52 -5.35 6.08
CA ASP A 169 4.41 -4.44 5.38
C ASP A 169 4.99 -5.14 4.14
N ILE A 170 4.82 -4.55 2.96
CA ILE A 170 5.32 -5.07 1.68
C ILE A 170 6.76 -5.59 1.76
N VAL A 171 7.68 -4.86 2.41
CA VAL A 171 9.08 -5.28 2.48
C VAL A 171 9.24 -6.50 3.37
N GLU A 172 8.56 -6.55 4.50
CA GLU A 172 8.62 -7.67 5.45
C GLU A 172 7.91 -8.92 4.92
N VAL A 173 6.90 -8.75 4.07
CA VAL A 173 6.26 -9.85 3.35
C VAL A 173 7.18 -10.37 2.26
N LEU A 174 7.73 -9.51 1.41
CA LEU A 174 8.63 -9.92 0.33
C LEU A 174 9.92 -10.58 0.85
N LYS A 175 10.44 -10.18 2.01
CA LYS A 175 11.59 -10.82 2.67
C LYS A 175 11.36 -12.29 3.03
N ARG A 176 10.13 -12.63 3.38
CA ARG A 176 9.74 -13.97 3.84
C ARG A 176 9.16 -14.82 2.71
N TRP A 177 8.90 -14.22 1.54
CA TRP A 177 8.24 -14.89 0.44
C TRP A 177 8.94 -16.20 0.00
N PRO A 178 8.21 -17.31 -0.24
CA PRO A 178 6.74 -17.49 -0.16
C PRO A 178 6.23 -17.95 1.23
N ASP A 179 7.06 -17.95 2.28
CA ASP A 179 6.72 -18.38 3.64
C ASP A 179 5.97 -17.27 4.40
N VAL A 180 4.72 -17.05 4.01
CA VAL A 180 3.85 -15.98 4.53
C VAL A 180 2.45 -16.49 4.82
N ASP A 181 1.81 -15.93 5.85
CA ASP A 181 0.46 -16.27 6.23
C ASP A 181 -0.57 -15.60 5.30
N ILE A 182 -1.47 -16.39 4.73
CA ILE A 182 -2.63 -15.89 3.97
C ILE A 182 -3.73 -15.49 4.97
N CYS A 183 -4.21 -14.25 4.86
CA CYS A 183 -5.25 -13.71 5.73
C CYS A 183 -6.67 -13.96 5.17
N LEU A 184 -6.87 -13.80 3.86
CA LEU A 184 -8.16 -13.91 3.16
C LEU A 184 -7.92 -14.42 1.70
N PRO A 185 -8.95 -14.80 0.90
CA PRO A 185 -10.38 -14.95 1.23
C PRO A 185 -10.67 -16.15 2.15
N ALA A 186 -11.73 -16.04 2.96
CA ALA A 186 -12.19 -17.10 3.88
C ALA A 186 -12.76 -18.34 3.17
N ALA A 187 -12.98 -18.26 1.85
CA ALA A 187 -13.60 -19.31 1.06
C ALA A 187 -12.60 -19.94 0.08
N ALA A 188 -12.51 -21.27 0.16
CA ALA A 188 -11.74 -22.19 -0.69
C ALA A 188 -10.33 -22.54 -0.19
N VAL A 189 -10.00 -23.82 -0.40
CA VAL A 189 -8.69 -24.44 -0.26
C VAL A 189 -7.62 -23.44 -0.68
N ARG A 190 -6.73 -23.07 0.25
CA ARG A 190 -5.60 -22.18 -0.02
C ARG A 190 -4.77 -22.82 -1.14
N PRO A 191 -4.78 -22.30 -2.38
CA PRO A 191 -3.83 -22.79 -3.36
C PRO A 191 -2.43 -22.49 -2.82
N PRO A 192 -1.44 -23.37 -3.04
CA PRO A 192 -0.06 -23.05 -2.70
C PRO A 192 0.30 -21.75 -3.41
N LEU A 193 0.82 -20.78 -2.65
CA LEU A 193 1.30 -19.52 -3.22
C LEU A 193 2.38 -19.83 -4.26
N PRO A 194 2.41 -19.11 -5.38
CA PRO A 194 3.47 -19.28 -6.35
C PRO A 194 4.81 -18.89 -5.71
N PRO A 195 5.90 -19.65 -5.95
CA PRO A 195 7.21 -19.32 -5.35
C PRO A 195 7.78 -18.01 -5.88
N SER A 196 7.30 -17.53 -7.03
CA SER A 196 7.64 -16.25 -7.64
C SER A 196 6.58 -15.86 -8.68
N PHE A 197 6.58 -14.58 -9.05
CA PHE A 197 5.56 -13.95 -9.88
C PHE A 197 6.07 -13.58 -11.27
N HIS A 198 5.21 -13.68 -12.27
CA HIS A 198 5.51 -13.24 -13.64
C HIS A 198 5.34 -11.73 -13.78
N LEU A 199 4.42 -11.15 -13.03
CA LEU A 199 4.13 -9.73 -13.00
C LEU A 199 4.00 -9.25 -11.55
N ILE A 200 4.60 -8.10 -11.25
CA ILE A 200 4.40 -7.39 -9.99
C ILE A 200 3.89 -6.00 -10.34
N VAL A 201 2.72 -5.63 -9.82
CA VAL A 201 2.09 -4.33 -10.03
C VAL A 201 2.04 -3.55 -8.72
N ALA A 202 2.05 -2.23 -8.83
CA ALA A 202 1.85 -1.33 -7.70
C ALA A 202 1.12 -0.08 -8.21
N CYS A 203 -0.12 0.13 -7.78
CA CYS A 203 -0.85 1.34 -8.11
C CYS A 203 -0.57 2.38 -7.02
N ASP A 204 0.29 3.35 -7.30
CA ASP A 204 0.66 4.51 -6.46
C ASP A 204 1.33 4.27 -5.09
N VAL A 205 1.36 3.05 -4.56
CA VAL A 205 1.99 2.73 -3.26
C VAL A 205 3.46 3.15 -3.18
N CYS A 206 4.11 3.03 -4.33
CA CYS A 206 5.42 3.52 -4.70
C CYS A 206 5.71 4.98 -4.32
N VAL A 207 4.74 5.89 -4.42
CA VAL A 207 4.95 7.32 -4.10
C VAL A 207 5.20 7.55 -2.61
N TYR A 208 4.78 6.61 -1.76
CA TYR A 208 4.93 6.68 -0.30
C TYR A 208 6.17 5.95 0.22
N ARG A 209 6.99 5.34 -0.66
CA ARG A 209 8.15 4.53 -0.28
C ARG A 209 9.43 4.97 -0.99
N GLN A 210 10.15 5.89 -0.35
CA GLN A 210 11.54 6.20 -0.66
C GLN A 210 12.39 5.88 0.58
N PRO A 211 13.64 5.41 0.43
CA PRO A 211 14.30 5.02 -0.81
C PRO A 211 13.88 3.63 -1.33
N TRP A 212 13.97 3.45 -2.64
CA TRP A 212 13.59 2.22 -3.36
C TRP A 212 14.55 1.03 -3.22
N LYS A 213 15.80 1.31 -2.80
CA LYS A 213 16.88 0.30 -2.77
C LYS A 213 16.50 -0.96 -1.99
N PRO A 214 15.91 -0.90 -0.77
CA PRO A 214 15.53 -2.09 -0.03
C PRO A 214 14.44 -2.89 -0.75
N LEU A 215 13.47 -2.21 -1.38
CA LEU A 215 12.37 -2.86 -2.09
C LEU A 215 12.87 -3.59 -3.34
N ARG A 216 13.78 -3.00 -4.12
CA ARG A 216 14.30 -3.59 -5.36
C ARG A 216 14.95 -4.95 -5.15
N VAL A 217 15.71 -5.13 -4.08
CA VAL A 217 16.37 -6.42 -3.76
C VAL A 217 15.34 -7.53 -3.59
N HIS A 218 14.26 -7.24 -2.84
CA HIS A 218 13.23 -8.24 -2.57
C HIS A 218 12.28 -8.45 -3.76
N LEU A 219 12.02 -7.41 -4.58
CA LEU A 219 11.29 -7.53 -5.83
C LEU A 219 12.00 -8.49 -6.81
N SER A 220 13.31 -8.38 -6.97
CA SER A 220 14.08 -9.30 -7.82
C SER A 220 14.01 -10.75 -7.35
N SER A 221 13.91 -10.99 -6.04
CA SER A 221 13.76 -12.34 -5.49
C SER A 221 12.35 -12.91 -5.70
N ALA A 222 11.33 -12.05 -5.69
CA ALA A 222 9.94 -12.44 -5.89
C ALA A 222 9.55 -12.53 -7.37
N ALA A 223 10.29 -11.89 -8.28
CA ALA A 223 10.03 -11.92 -9.72
C ALA A 223 10.69 -13.11 -10.42
N ARG A 224 9.98 -13.75 -11.35
CA ARG A 224 10.53 -14.77 -12.25
C ARG A 224 11.45 -14.13 -13.28
N GLY A 225 12.58 -14.77 -13.57
CA GLY A 225 13.55 -14.31 -14.58
C GLY A 225 14.58 -13.28 -14.10
N GLY A 226 14.60 -12.94 -12.81
CA GLY A 226 15.71 -12.21 -12.16
C GLY A 226 15.80 -10.69 -12.43
N ALA A 227 15.05 -10.16 -13.40
CA ALA A 227 14.98 -8.72 -13.69
C ALA A 227 13.55 -8.20 -13.56
N ALA A 228 13.29 -7.40 -12.51
CA ALA A 228 12.09 -6.58 -12.45
C ALA A 228 12.31 -5.34 -13.32
N HIS A 229 11.58 -5.24 -14.43
CA HIS A 229 11.52 -4.03 -15.24
C HIS A 229 10.47 -3.10 -14.61
N LEU A 230 10.92 -2.00 -14.02
CA LEU A 230 10.03 -0.92 -13.60
C LEU A 230 9.56 -0.20 -14.86
N LEU A 231 8.25 -0.23 -15.09
CA LEU A 231 7.60 0.59 -16.10
C LEU A 231 7.11 1.84 -15.35
N ASP A 232 7.79 2.97 -15.57
CA ASP A 232 7.43 4.29 -15.01
C ASP A 232 6.58 5.08 -16.01
#